data_AF-A0A6N9PTJ7-F1
#
_entry.id   AF-A0A6N9PTJ7-F1
#
_cell.length_a   1.000
_cell.length_b   1.000
_cell.length_c   1.000
_cell.angle_alpha   90.00
_cell.angle_beta   90.00
_cell.angle_gamma   90.00
#
_symmetry.space_group_name_H-M   'P 1'
#
loop_
_entity.id
_entity.type
_entity.pdbx_description
1 polymer ?
#
loop_
_entity_poly.entity_id
_entity_poly.type
_entity_poly.pdbx_seq_one_letter_code
_entity_poly.pdbx_strand_id
1 'polypeptide(L)'
;MNKDEQLEGITPGISMLNDSGNKEEFAFGPENRVVNERERAKLMLYLLDQIEEAQVAKTHRRYLDDLIFLCKTNQSIGKMTETAHHAGPCTVGVRKTFVDVQGNIYPCEKVGEVPAMRLGNVFEGFDLERVKRLTNIGALSEPECKECWALHHCTICLCRCIDKDVMSREAKLRHCAESKAEALTKMRDLCFLQMEGMDFEKLRSLQMAK
;
A
#
# COMPACT_ATOMS: atom_id res chain seq x y z
N MET A 1 31.58 2.72 -8.88
CA MET A 1 30.44 3.11 -8.03
C MET A 1 29.60 1.88 -7.76
N ASN A 2 29.51 1.46 -6.51
CA ASN A 2 28.55 0.44 -6.09
C ASN A 2 27.13 0.99 -6.31
N LYS A 3 26.16 0.15 -6.69
CA LYS A 3 24.76 0.55 -6.87
C LYS A 3 24.18 1.18 -5.61
N ASP A 4 24.69 0.81 -4.43
CA ASP A 4 24.28 1.39 -3.15
C ASP A 4 24.81 2.82 -2.93
N GLU A 5 25.98 3.17 -3.49
CA GLU A 5 26.53 4.54 -3.43
C GLU A 5 25.66 5.52 -4.24
N GLN A 6 25.01 5.05 -5.32
CA GLN A 6 24.07 5.85 -6.11
C GLN A 6 22.78 6.19 -5.35
N LEU A 7 22.50 5.49 -4.26
CA LEU A 7 21.32 5.68 -3.40
C LEU A 7 21.69 6.40 -2.09
N GLU A 8 22.95 6.83 -1.90
CA GLU A 8 23.34 7.65 -0.76
C GLU A 8 22.75 9.06 -0.87
N GLY A 9 22.01 9.49 0.16
CA GLY A 9 21.32 10.78 0.20
C GLY A 9 19.89 10.77 -0.37
N ILE A 10 19.46 9.69 -1.00
CA ILE A 10 18.08 9.50 -1.47
C ILE A 10 17.42 8.50 -0.53
N THR A 11 16.36 8.89 0.19
CA THR A 11 15.43 7.91 0.76
C THR A 11 14.60 7.40 -0.40
N PRO A 12 14.90 6.22 -0.97
CA PRO A 12 14.30 5.85 -2.23
C PRO A 12 12.85 5.46 -1.95
N GLY A 13 11.91 6.32 -2.32
CA GLY A 13 10.53 5.92 -2.57
C GLY A 13 10.46 5.04 -3.83
N ILE A 14 11.29 4.00 -3.92
CA ILE A 14 11.30 3.07 -5.05
C ILE A 14 10.06 2.20 -4.89
N SER A 15 9.03 2.50 -5.67
CA SER A 15 7.93 1.57 -5.87
C SER A 15 8.38 0.48 -6.82
N MET A 16 8.14 -0.77 -6.45
CA MET A 16 8.19 -1.88 -7.40
C MET A 16 7.27 -1.57 -8.59
N LEU A 17 7.67 -2.00 -9.78
CA LEU A 17 6.77 -2.01 -10.93
C LEU A 17 5.52 -2.82 -10.56
N ASN A 18 4.35 -2.25 -10.80
CA ASN A 18 3.09 -2.97 -10.74
C ASN A 18 2.60 -3.25 -12.17
N ASP A 19 1.68 -4.19 -12.28
CA ASP A 19 1.01 -4.60 -13.50
C ASP A 19 -0.17 -3.70 -13.88
N SER A 20 -0.53 -2.74 -13.01
CA SER A 20 -1.72 -1.91 -13.16
C SER A 20 -1.59 -0.99 -14.38
N GLY A 21 -2.34 -1.29 -15.43
CA GLY A 21 -2.37 -0.51 -16.68
C GLY A 21 -1.31 -0.91 -17.71
N ASN A 22 -0.53 -1.98 -17.49
CA ASN A 22 0.43 -2.47 -18.48
C ASN A 22 -0.26 -3.27 -19.59
N LYS A 23 0.19 -3.10 -20.84
CA LYS A 23 -0.29 -3.85 -22.00
C LYS A 23 0.23 -5.30 -22.04
N GLU A 24 1.35 -5.55 -21.39
CA GLU A 24 1.99 -6.85 -21.28
C GLU A 24 2.02 -7.29 -19.82
N GLU A 25 1.75 -8.57 -19.57
CA GLU A 25 1.91 -9.14 -18.24
C GLU A 25 3.40 -9.11 -17.87
N PHE A 26 3.70 -8.52 -16.72
CA PHE A 26 5.05 -8.47 -16.17
C PHE A 26 5.08 -9.24 -14.85
N ALA A 27 6.04 -10.15 -14.73
CA ALA A 27 6.30 -10.88 -13.50
C ALA A 27 7.78 -10.78 -13.13
N PHE A 28 8.06 -10.57 -11.84
CA PHE A 28 9.42 -10.64 -11.34
C PHE A 28 9.90 -12.10 -11.35
N GLY A 29 11.14 -12.32 -11.80
CA GLY A 29 11.79 -13.63 -11.72
C GLY A 29 12.02 -14.09 -10.27
N PRO A 30 12.26 -15.40 -10.06
CA PRO A 30 12.43 -15.99 -8.72
C PRO A 30 13.58 -15.35 -7.91
N GLU A 31 14.61 -14.85 -8.60
CA GLU A 31 15.74 -14.12 -8.01
C GLU A 31 15.27 -12.92 -7.15
N ASN A 32 14.26 -12.18 -7.62
CA ASN A 32 13.71 -11.04 -6.89
C ASN A 32 13.09 -11.46 -5.54
N ARG A 33 12.44 -12.62 -5.51
CA ARG A 33 11.90 -13.16 -4.27
C ARG A 33 13.00 -13.50 -3.28
N VAL A 34 14.07 -14.16 -3.74
CA VAL A 34 15.21 -14.52 -2.88
C VAL A 34 15.86 -13.28 -2.27
N VAL A 35 16.05 -12.23 -3.08
CA VAL A 35 16.60 -10.96 -2.60
C VAL A 35 15.71 -10.32 -1.54
N ASN A 36 14.40 -10.24 -1.78
CA ASN A 36 13.47 -9.63 -0.82
C ASN A 36 13.38 -10.42 0.50
N GLU A 37 13.35 -11.75 0.46
CA GLU A 37 13.34 -12.56 1.69
C GLU A 37 14.66 -12.42 2.46
N ARG A 38 15.80 -12.35 1.77
CA ARG A 38 17.11 -12.13 2.41
C ARG A 38 17.17 -10.78 3.12
N GLU A 39 16.73 -9.72 2.48
CA GLU A 39 16.75 -8.38 3.06
C GLU A 39 15.70 -8.20 4.17
N ARG A 40 14.54 -8.84 4.07
CA ARG A 40 13.59 -8.96 5.18
C ARG A 40 14.21 -9.69 6.37
N ALA A 41 14.93 -10.80 6.16
CA ALA A 41 15.62 -11.52 7.24
C ALA A 41 16.70 -10.65 7.91
N LYS A 42 17.51 -9.92 7.13
CA LYS A 42 18.47 -8.94 7.66
C LYS A 42 17.77 -7.87 8.49
N LEU A 43 16.66 -7.32 8.02
CA LEU A 43 15.89 -6.34 8.78
C LEU A 43 15.44 -6.92 10.13
N MET A 44 14.98 -8.18 10.17
CA MET A 44 14.62 -8.82 11.46
C MET A 44 15.83 -8.94 12.39
N LEU A 45 16.98 -9.40 11.88
CA LEU A 45 18.22 -9.51 12.65
C LEU A 45 18.70 -8.16 13.17
N TYR A 46 18.57 -7.10 12.38
CA TYR A 46 18.91 -5.73 12.79
C TYR A 46 18.02 -5.30 13.96
N LEU A 47 16.71 -5.52 13.86
CA LEU A 47 15.79 -5.11 14.92
C LEU A 47 15.99 -5.93 16.21
N LEU A 48 16.59 -7.12 16.12
CA LEU A 48 17.01 -7.97 17.25
C LEU A 48 18.45 -7.68 17.72
N ASP A 49 19.05 -6.57 17.27
CA ASP A 49 20.41 -6.13 17.59
C ASP A 49 21.50 -7.16 17.26
N GLN A 50 21.27 -8.04 16.28
CA GLN A 50 22.21 -9.10 15.86
C GLN A 50 23.16 -8.63 14.74
N ILE A 51 22.80 -7.57 14.02
CA ILE A 51 23.61 -6.97 12.94
C ILE A 51 23.47 -5.44 12.97
N GLU A 52 24.35 -4.73 12.26
CA GLU A 52 24.32 -3.28 12.15
C GLU A 52 23.32 -2.80 11.06
N GLU A 53 22.74 -1.60 11.23
CA GLU A 53 21.80 -1.01 10.26
C GLU A 53 22.40 -0.90 8.86
N ALA A 54 23.71 -0.63 8.76
CA ALA A 54 24.45 -0.51 7.49
C ALA A 54 24.41 -1.81 6.65
N GLN A 55 24.09 -2.95 7.25
CA GLN A 55 23.97 -4.25 6.56
C GLN A 55 22.58 -4.49 5.96
N VAL A 56 21.59 -3.66 6.31
CA VAL A 56 20.22 -3.72 5.81
C VAL A 56 20.08 -2.81 4.58
N ALA A 57 19.55 -3.34 3.49
CA ALA A 57 19.30 -2.51 2.31
C ALA A 57 18.31 -1.39 2.62
N LYS A 58 18.65 -0.14 2.24
CA LYS A 58 17.79 1.04 2.41
C LYS A 58 16.41 0.87 1.78
N THR A 59 16.30 0.05 0.73
CA THR A 59 15.03 -0.28 0.07
C THR A 59 14.03 -0.99 0.98
N HIS A 60 14.51 -1.66 2.04
CA HIS A 60 13.65 -2.35 3.01
C HIS A 60 13.17 -1.45 4.14
N ARG A 61 13.55 -0.17 4.15
CA ARG A 61 13.02 0.83 5.09
C ARG A 61 11.50 0.92 4.99
N ARG A 62 10.93 0.78 3.80
CA ARG A 62 9.48 0.77 3.59
C ARG A 62 8.79 -0.35 4.38
N TYR A 63 9.41 -1.53 4.43
CA TYR A 63 8.87 -2.66 5.20
C TYR A 63 8.92 -2.37 6.70
N LEU A 64 10.01 -1.76 7.18
CA LEU A 64 10.11 -1.30 8.57
C LEU A 64 9.01 -0.28 8.91
N ASP A 65 8.80 0.73 8.05
CA ASP A 65 7.74 1.72 8.24
C ASP A 65 6.36 1.07 8.34
N ASP A 66 6.10 0.04 7.52
CA ASP A 66 4.85 -0.72 7.55
C ASP A 66 4.70 -1.52 8.86
N LEU A 67 5.77 -2.11 9.40
CA LEU A 67 5.75 -2.80 10.71
C LEU A 67 5.51 -1.81 11.85
N ILE A 68 6.17 -0.65 11.83
CA ILE A 68 5.97 0.42 12.81
C ILE A 68 4.52 0.90 12.76
N PHE A 69 3.99 1.14 11.56
CA PHE A 69 2.60 1.55 11.36
C PHE A 69 1.64 0.50 11.93
N LEU A 70 1.82 -0.77 11.56
CA LEU A 70 0.98 -1.86 12.03
C LEU A 70 1.01 -2.00 13.56
N CYS A 71 2.20 -1.89 14.16
CA CYS A 71 2.37 -1.93 15.62
C CYS A 71 1.60 -0.80 16.31
N LYS A 72 1.65 0.43 15.76
CA LYS A 72 0.91 1.60 16.27
C LYS A 72 -0.59 1.46 16.09
N THR A 73 -1.05 0.98 14.92
CA THR A 73 -2.49 0.91 14.63
C THR A 73 -3.17 -0.24 15.35
N ASN A 74 -2.52 -1.40 15.53
CA ASN A 74 -3.15 -2.58 16.14
C ASN A 74 -3.58 -2.37 17.60
N GLN A 75 -2.91 -1.48 18.35
CA GLN A 75 -3.33 -1.13 19.71
C GLN A 75 -4.62 -0.30 19.74
N SER A 76 -4.93 0.39 18.63
CA SER A 76 -6.09 1.28 18.51
C SER A 76 -7.30 0.64 17.84
N ILE A 77 -7.17 -0.56 17.29
CA ILE A 77 -8.29 -1.28 16.67
C ILE A 77 -9.17 -1.83 17.80
N GLY A 78 -10.12 -1.00 18.22
CA GLY A 78 -11.24 -1.42 19.05
C GLY A 78 -12.24 -2.27 18.26
N LYS A 79 -13.50 -2.33 18.72
CA LYS A 79 -14.56 -2.96 17.92
C LYS A 79 -14.72 -2.23 16.59
N MET A 80 -14.96 -3.00 15.52
CA MET A 80 -15.41 -2.46 14.24
C MET A 80 -16.55 -1.48 14.46
N THR A 81 -16.39 -0.27 13.94
CA THR A 81 -17.44 0.77 13.94
C THR A 81 -18.53 0.42 12.93
N GLU A 82 -19.73 0.97 13.10
CA GLU A 82 -20.84 0.81 12.13
C GLU A 82 -20.45 1.26 10.72
N THR A 83 -19.54 2.23 10.64
CA THR A 83 -18.96 2.71 9.39
C THR A 83 -17.45 2.68 9.49
N ALA A 84 -16.80 2.08 8.50
CA ALA A 84 -15.34 1.97 8.43
C ALA A 84 -14.85 2.23 7.01
N HIS A 85 -13.68 2.82 6.91
CA HIS A 85 -12.97 3.00 5.65
C HIS A 85 -11.79 2.03 5.58
N HIS A 86 -11.41 1.67 4.36
CA HIS A 86 -10.21 0.86 4.11
C HIS A 86 -8.97 1.69 4.53
N ALA A 87 -7.91 1.02 5.00
CA ALA A 87 -6.70 1.72 5.43
C ALA A 87 -5.84 2.26 4.27
N GLY A 88 -5.85 1.57 3.13
CA GLY A 88 -4.98 1.79 1.99
C GLY A 88 -5.36 2.93 1.04
N PRO A 89 -6.65 3.16 0.72
CA PRO A 89 -7.00 4.20 -0.25
C PRO A 89 -6.75 5.59 0.31
N CYS A 90 -6.11 6.43 -0.50
CA CYS A 90 -6.05 7.87 -0.23
C CYS A 90 -7.42 8.51 -0.40
N THR A 91 -7.63 9.68 0.23
CA THR A 91 -8.80 10.52 -0.08
C THR A 91 -8.68 11.08 -1.50
N VAL A 92 -9.56 10.62 -2.39
CA VAL A 92 -9.56 10.99 -3.81
C VAL A 92 -9.81 12.49 -3.96
N GLY A 93 -9.00 13.16 -4.78
CA GLY A 93 -9.14 14.59 -5.06
C GLY A 93 -8.52 15.55 -4.04
N VAL A 94 -7.93 15.04 -2.94
CA VAL A 94 -7.37 15.89 -1.87
C VAL A 94 -5.87 16.15 -2.02
N ARG A 95 -5.06 15.09 -2.26
CA ARG A 95 -3.59 15.21 -2.25
C ARG A 95 -3.00 15.58 -3.60
N LYS A 96 -3.37 14.83 -4.63
CA LYS A 96 -2.92 15.00 -6.01
C LYS A 96 -4.10 14.70 -6.92
N THR A 97 -4.13 15.36 -8.06
CA THR A 97 -5.02 15.05 -9.18
C THR A 97 -4.23 15.17 -10.46
N PHE A 98 -4.67 14.44 -11.47
CA PHE A 98 -4.13 14.54 -12.83
C PHE A 98 -5.18 15.15 -13.75
N VAL A 99 -4.74 15.86 -14.78
CA VAL A 99 -5.64 16.52 -15.73
C VAL A 99 -5.18 16.19 -17.14
N ASP A 100 -6.11 15.74 -18.00
CA ASP A 100 -5.82 15.49 -19.42
C ASP A 100 -5.91 16.77 -20.27
N VAL A 101 -5.55 16.67 -21.56
CA VAL A 101 -5.56 17.82 -22.47
C VAL A 101 -6.97 18.35 -22.78
N GLN A 102 -8.02 17.59 -22.47
CA GLN A 102 -9.41 18.04 -22.56
C GLN A 102 -9.92 18.65 -21.24
N GLY A 103 -9.06 18.74 -20.22
CA GLY A 103 -9.40 19.30 -18.92
C GLY A 103 -10.11 18.34 -17.98
N ASN A 104 -10.23 17.04 -18.29
CA ASN A 104 -10.83 16.09 -17.36
C ASN A 104 -9.89 15.80 -16.19
N ILE A 105 -10.44 15.77 -14.98
CA ILE A 105 -9.68 15.58 -13.74
C ILE A 105 -9.74 14.10 -13.32
N TYR A 106 -8.62 13.53 -12.86
CA TYR A 106 -8.45 12.12 -12.45
C TYR A 106 -7.79 12.00 -11.07
N PRO A 107 -8.01 10.88 -10.34
CA PRO A 107 -7.47 10.65 -8.99
C PRO A 107 -5.96 10.80 -8.83
N CYS A 108 -5.16 10.21 -9.72
CA CYS A 108 -3.69 10.22 -9.66
C CYS A 108 -3.11 9.65 -10.96
N GLU A 109 -1.79 9.54 -11.03
CA GLU A 109 -1.06 8.97 -12.18
C GLU A 109 -1.29 7.46 -12.38
N LYS A 110 -1.78 6.75 -11.37
CA LYS A 110 -1.91 5.28 -11.39
C LYS A 110 -3.21 4.78 -12.01
N VAL A 111 -4.15 5.67 -12.27
CA VAL A 111 -5.44 5.32 -12.87
C VAL A 111 -5.43 5.74 -14.34
N GLY A 112 -6.01 4.93 -15.22
CA GLY A 112 -6.12 5.27 -16.63
C GLY A 112 -7.02 6.49 -16.88
N GLU A 113 -6.79 7.16 -18.00
CA GLU A 113 -7.58 8.31 -18.50
C GLU A 113 -8.96 7.86 -19.06
N VAL A 114 -9.71 7.12 -18.25
CA VAL A 114 -10.98 6.49 -18.65
C VAL A 114 -12.17 7.17 -17.99
N PRO A 115 -13.36 7.19 -18.63
CA PRO A 115 -14.52 7.90 -18.10
C PRO A 115 -14.92 7.49 -16.67
N ALA A 116 -14.75 6.22 -16.29
CA ALA A 116 -15.07 5.74 -14.94
C ALA A 116 -14.17 6.33 -13.85
N MET A 117 -12.97 6.82 -14.20
CA MET A 117 -12.02 7.42 -13.26
C MET A 117 -12.09 8.94 -13.23
N ARG A 118 -12.98 9.57 -14.02
CA ARG A 118 -13.10 11.03 -14.05
C ARG A 118 -13.72 11.55 -12.75
N LEU A 119 -13.09 12.55 -12.16
CA LEU A 119 -13.57 13.29 -10.99
C LEU A 119 -14.35 14.55 -11.35
N GLY A 120 -14.26 15.01 -12.60
CA GLY A 120 -14.84 16.28 -13.05
C GLY A 120 -14.06 16.85 -14.23
N ASN A 121 -14.20 18.14 -14.45
CA ASN A 121 -13.48 18.88 -15.49
C ASN A 121 -13.01 20.24 -14.94
N VAL A 122 -11.85 20.74 -15.37
CA VAL A 122 -11.29 22.01 -14.88
C VAL A 122 -12.19 23.23 -15.13
N PHE A 123 -13.09 23.17 -16.10
CA PHE A 123 -14.05 24.24 -16.38
C PHE A 123 -15.32 24.15 -15.52
N GLU A 124 -15.69 22.94 -15.06
CA GLU A 124 -16.93 22.66 -14.31
C GLU A 124 -16.66 22.42 -12.81
N GLY A 125 -15.41 22.15 -12.44
CA GLY A 125 -14.99 21.71 -11.12
C GLY A 125 -15.14 20.21 -10.90
N PHE A 126 -15.13 19.81 -9.63
CA PHE A 126 -15.30 18.42 -9.21
C PHE A 126 -16.77 18.00 -9.22
N ASP A 127 -17.06 16.87 -9.87
CA ASP A 127 -18.30 16.13 -9.68
C ASP A 127 -18.21 15.39 -8.34
N LEU A 128 -18.78 15.98 -7.29
CA LEU A 128 -18.71 15.47 -5.92
C LEU A 128 -19.33 14.07 -5.79
N GLU A 129 -20.30 13.72 -6.62
CA GLU A 129 -20.90 12.39 -6.60
C GLU A 129 -19.94 11.34 -7.17
N ARG A 130 -19.17 11.68 -8.22
CA ARG A 130 -18.07 10.82 -8.70
C ARG A 130 -16.98 10.66 -7.66
N VAL A 131 -16.57 11.75 -7.01
CA VAL A 131 -15.53 11.71 -5.96
C VAL A 131 -15.95 10.80 -4.81
N LYS A 132 -17.19 10.91 -4.33
CA LYS A 132 -17.72 10.02 -3.27
C LYS A 132 -17.73 8.56 -3.70
N ARG A 133 -18.20 8.25 -4.91
CA ARG A 133 -18.23 6.88 -5.44
C ARG A 133 -16.83 6.28 -5.54
N LEU A 134 -15.85 7.03 -6.05
CA LEU A 134 -14.48 6.55 -6.22
C LEU A 134 -13.70 6.45 -4.90
N THR A 135 -14.09 7.24 -3.90
CA THR A 135 -13.53 7.11 -2.55
C THR A 135 -14.03 5.83 -1.89
N ASN A 136 -15.31 5.48 -2.04
CA ASN A 136 -15.91 4.30 -1.43
C ASN A 136 -15.74 3.02 -2.27
N ILE A 137 -14.50 2.54 -2.43
CA ILE A 137 -14.23 1.25 -3.09
C ILE A 137 -14.88 0.06 -2.36
N GLY A 138 -15.28 0.23 -1.10
CA GLY A 138 -16.01 -0.76 -0.30
C GLY A 138 -17.34 -1.17 -0.92
N ALA A 139 -18.05 -0.22 -1.52
CA ALA A 139 -19.36 -0.44 -2.14
C ALA A 139 -19.32 -1.50 -3.25
N LEU A 140 -18.18 -1.69 -3.92
CA LEU A 140 -18.02 -2.71 -4.97
C LEU A 140 -18.10 -4.14 -4.43
N SER A 141 -17.73 -4.36 -3.17
CA SER A 141 -17.62 -5.68 -2.54
C SER A 141 -18.08 -5.59 -1.09
N GLU A 142 -19.23 -4.95 -0.88
CA GLU A 142 -19.73 -4.60 0.45
C GLU A 142 -19.89 -5.83 1.36
N PRO A 143 -20.48 -6.96 0.92
CA PRO A 143 -20.58 -8.16 1.76
C PRO A 143 -19.22 -8.68 2.21
N GLU A 144 -18.23 -8.71 1.30
CA GLU A 144 -16.89 -9.21 1.60
C GLU A 144 -16.12 -8.27 2.52
N CYS A 145 -16.29 -6.96 2.33
CA CYS A 145 -15.61 -5.94 3.13
C CYS A 145 -16.14 -5.90 4.56
N LYS A 146 -17.45 -6.03 4.76
CA LYS A 146 -18.08 -6.03 6.09
C LYS A 146 -17.64 -7.21 6.96
N GLU A 147 -17.37 -8.36 6.33
CA GLU A 147 -16.90 -9.58 7.02
C GLU A 147 -15.36 -9.73 7.01
N CYS A 148 -14.62 -8.74 6.51
CA CYS A 148 -13.17 -8.87 6.33
C CYS A 148 -12.39 -8.56 7.61
N TRP A 149 -11.74 -9.58 8.18
CA TRP A 149 -10.82 -9.42 9.33
C TRP A 149 -9.66 -8.43 9.06
N ALA A 150 -9.30 -8.23 7.80
CA ALA A 150 -8.17 -7.39 7.38
C ALA A 150 -8.60 -6.00 6.87
N LEU A 151 -9.85 -5.55 7.09
CA LEU A 151 -10.34 -4.28 6.52
C LEU A 151 -9.47 -3.08 6.92
N HIS A 152 -9.10 -2.98 8.21
CA HIS A 152 -8.20 -1.96 8.74
C HIS A 152 -6.73 -2.13 8.33
N HIS A 153 -6.41 -3.19 7.58
CA HIS A 153 -5.10 -3.44 6.98
C HIS A 153 -5.16 -3.49 5.46
N CYS A 154 -6.33 -3.23 4.86
CA CYS A 154 -6.51 -3.36 3.44
C CYS A 154 -5.68 -2.31 2.70
N THR A 155 -4.77 -2.76 1.84
CA THR A 155 -3.85 -1.94 1.05
C THR A 155 -4.34 -1.71 -0.39
N ILE A 156 -5.55 -2.16 -0.73
CA ILE A 156 -6.08 -2.06 -2.09
C ILE A 156 -6.27 -0.59 -2.50
N CYS A 157 -5.65 -0.21 -3.61
CA CYS A 157 -5.81 1.09 -4.24
C CYS A 157 -6.97 1.09 -5.24
N LEU A 158 -7.57 2.26 -5.49
CA LEU A 158 -8.57 2.47 -6.53
C LEU A 158 -8.12 1.95 -7.91
N CYS A 159 -6.84 2.05 -8.25
CA CYS A 159 -6.30 1.56 -9.53
C CYS A 159 -6.44 0.04 -9.72
N ARG A 160 -6.59 -0.72 -8.62
CA ARG A 160 -6.80 -2.17 -8.62
C ARG A 160 -8.29 -2.56 -8.66
N CYS A 161 -9.18 -1.60 -8.73
CA CYS A 161 -10.62 -1.83 -8.77
C CYS A 161 -11.22 -1.61 -10.16
N ILE A 162 -10.38 -1.51 -11.19
CA ILE A 162 -10.82 -1.30 -12.57
C ILE A 162 -10.58 -2.56 -13.41
N ASP A 163 -11.55 -2.88 -14.25
CA ASP A 163 -11.37 -3.82 -15.35
C ASP A 163 -11.72 -3.10 -16.65
N LYS A 164 -10.76 -3.02 -17.57
CA LYS A 164 -10.83 -2.16 -18.76
C LYS A 164 -11.14 -0.71 -18.36
N ASP A 165 -12.34 -0.22 -18.70
CA ASP A 165 -12.75 1.17 -18.50
C ASP A 165 -13.83 1.31 -17.41
N VAL A 166 -14.11 0.25 -16.63
CA VAL A 166 -15.18 0.24 -15.62
C VAL A 166 -14.70 -0.24 -14.26
N MET A 167 -15.29 0.32 -13.21
CA MET A 167 -15.12 -0.16 -11.85
C MET A 167 -15.68 -1.59 -11.74
N SER A 168 -14.87 -2.53 -11.27
CA SER A 168 -15.22 -3.95 -11.21
C SER A 168 -15.00 -4.53 -9.81
N ARG A 169 -16.03 -5.22 -9.32
CA ARG A 169 -15.98 -6.03 -8.10
C ARG A 169 -14.95 -7.15 -8.25
N GLU A 170 -14.95 -7.82 -9.39
CA GLU A 170 -14.07 -8.95 -9.71
C GLU A 170 -12.61 -8.50 -9.74
N ALA A 171 -12.31 -7.34 -10.35
CA ALA A 171 -10.98 -6.74 -10.30
C ALA A 171 -10.52 -6.51 -8.85
N LYS A 172 -11.36 -5.89 -8.03
CA LYS A 172 -11.04 -5.68 -6.60
C LYS A 172 -10.78 -7.01 -5.87
N LEU A 173 -11.64 -8.01 -6.07
CA LEU A 173 -11.55 -9.29 -5.38
C LEU A 173 -10.29 -10.08 -5.74
N ARG A 174 -9.77 -9.96 -6.97
CA ARG A 174 -8.49 -10.57 -7.36
C ARG A 174 -7.33 -10.13 -6.45
N HIS A 175 -7.34 -8.90 -5.98
CA HIS A 175 -6.30 -8.34 -5.11
C HIS A 175 -6.60 -8.47 -3.61
N CYS A 176 -7.79 -8.95 -3.22
CA CYS A 176 -8.13 -9.17 -1.82
C CYS A 176 -7.26 -10.25 -1.16
N ALA A 177 -6.96 -11.34 -1.88
CA ALA A 177 -6.12 -12.41 -1.36
C ALA A 177 -4.68 -11.93 -1.08
N GLU A 178 -4.11 -11.18 -2.01
CA GLU A 178 -2.78 -10.57 -1.87
C GLU A 178 -2.73 -9.62 -0.68
N SER A 179 -3.70 -8.71 -0.56
CA SER A 179 -3.74 -7.73 0.53
C SER A 179 -3.88 -8.40 1.90
N LYS A 180 -4.69 -9.46 2.00
CA LYS A 180 -4.80 -10.28 3.23
C LYS A 180 -3.51 -11.02 3.56
N ALA A 181 -2.83 -11.59 2.56
CA ALA A 181 -1.56 -12.28 2.75
C ALA A 181 -0.43 -11.34 3.19
N GLU A 182 -0.40 -10.12 2.64
CA GLU A 182 0.53 -9.06 3.04
C GLU A 182 0.32 -8.67 4.51
N ALA A 183 -0.92 -8.40 4.91
CA ALA A 183 -1.27 -8.08 6.29
C ALA A 183 -0.87 -9.22 7.25
N LEU A 184 -1.20 -10.46 6.89
CA LEU A 184 -0.88 -11.65 7.69
C LEU A 184 0.64 -11.84 7.85
N THR A 185 1.41 -11.59 6.79
CA THR A 185 2.88 -11.70 6.83
C THR A 185 3.48 -10.69 7.79
N LYS A 186 3.05 -9.43 7.74
CA LYS A 186 3.51 -8.38 8.67
C LYS A 186 3.12 -8.69 10.11
N MET A 187 1.92 -9.22 10.35
CA MET A 187 1.49 -9.66 11.69
C MET A 187 2.36 -10.80 12.21
N ARG A 188 2.67 -11.80 11.38
CA ARG A 188 3.56 -12.91 11.76
C ARG A 188 4.95 -12.42 12.11
N ASP A 189 5.49 -11.46 11.37
CA ASP A 189 6.79 -10.88 11.66
C ASP A 189 6.79 -10.14 12.99
N LEU A 190 5.76 -9.34 13.27
CA LEU A 190 5.61 -8.70 14.58
C LEU A 190 5.54 -9.74 15.71
N CYS A 191 4.75 -10.82 15.53
CA CYS A 191 4.69 -11.91 16.51
C CYS A 191 6.06 -12.57 16.72
N PHE A 192 6.78 -12.87 15.64
CA PHE A 192 8.13 -13.43 15.71
C PHE A 192 9.08 -12.51 16.49
N LEU A 193 9.12 -11.23 16.15
CA LEU A 193 9.95 -10.24 16.83
C LEU A 193 9.63 -10.17 18.33
N GLN A 194 8.34 -10.18 18.69
CA GLN A 194 7.90 -10.21 20.08
C GLN A 194 8.36 -11.47 20.82
N MET A 195 8.26 -12.64 20.17
CA MET A 195 8.68 -13.92 20.75
C MET A 195 10.18 -13.98 21.00
N GLU A 196 10.98 -13.37 20.12
CA GLU A 196 12.45 -13.28 20.26
C GLU A 196 12.89 -12.14 21.21
N GLY A 197 11.97 -11.50 21.92
CA GLY A 197 12.28 -10.53 22.97
C GLY A 197 12.40 -9.08 22.50
N MET A 198 11.91 -8.74 21.31
CA MET A 198 11.84 -7.34 20.90
C MET A 198 10.85 -6.55 21.75
N ASP A 199 11.32 -5.43 22.29
CA ASP A 199 10.44 -4.42 22.87
C ASP A 199 9.74 -3.62 21.77
N PHE A 200 8.41 -3.72 21.70
CA PHE A 200 7.64 -2.93 20.75
C PHE A 200 7.67 -1.42 21.04
N GLU A 201 7.98 -0.96 22.26
CA GLU A 201 8.24 0.47 22.50
C GLU A 201 9.48 0.94 21.76
N LYS A 202 10.54 0.11 21.75
CA LYS A 202 11.73 0.37 20.94
C LYS A 202 11.37 0.45 19.45
N LEU A 203 10.60 -0.51 18.93
CA LEU A 203 10.13 -0.47 17.53
C LEU A 203 9.32 0.80 17.23
N ARG A 204 8.41 1.20 18.12
CA ARG A 204 7.58 2.41 17.97
C ARG A 204 8.38 3.71 17.98
N SER A 205 9.49 3.73 18.74
CA SER A 205 10.38 4.88 18.86
C SER A 205 11.23 5.13 17.62
N LEU A 206 11.38 4.13 16.75
CA LEU A 206 12.07 4.30 15.47
C LEU A 206 11.30 5.30 14.60
N GLN A 207 12.04 6.26 14.05
CA GLN A 207 11.46 7.27 13.18
C GLN A 207 11.02 6.64 11.85
N MET A 208 9.77 6.86 11.47
CA MET A 208 9.32 6.58 10.11
C MET A 208 10.05 7.53 9.15
N ALA A 209 10.35 7.07 7.94
CA ALA A 209 10.91 7.94 6.92
C ALA A 209 9.96 9.13 6.64
N LYS A 210 10.52 10.34 6.52
CA LYS A 210 9.78 11.54 6.10
C LYS A 210 9.54 11.54 4.60
#